data_AF-A0A659SFP0-F1
#
_entry.id   AF-A0A659SFP0-F1
#
_cell.length_a   1.000
_cell.length_b   1.000
_cell.length_c   1.000
_cell.angle_alpha   90.00
_cell.angle_beta   90.00
_cell.angle_gamma   90.00
#
_symmetry.space_group_name_H-M   'P 1'
#
loop_
_entity.id
_entity.type
_entity.pdbx_description
1 polymer ?
#
loop_
_entity_poly.entity_id
_entity_poly.type
_entity_poly.pdbx_seq_one_letter_code
_entity_poly.pdbx_strand_id
1 'polypeptide(L)'
;TMTQDMRFYNVSGITESDLDEAELRIKIAENRDFHKWFALWGPWHKVLERIAPEEWREMMAKRAEYIETDEYQSRVNAELEALGIAGDPDAERMAGMRIMEEINQTHFTGIMENILLKKEVSSLMSAYWR
;
A
#
# COMPACT_ATOMS: atom_id res chain seq x y z
N THR A 1 14.87 13.55 -4.12
CA THR A 1 15.62 14.65 -4.77
C THR A 1 15.89 14.24 -6.20
N MET A 2 15.62 15.10 -7.18
CA MET A 2 15.99 14.85 -8.58
C MET A 2 17.24 15.67 -8.93
N THR A 3 18.19 15.07 -9.62
CA THR A 3 19.39 15.75 -10.14
C THR A 3 19.14 16.07 -11.60
N GLN A 4 19.27 17.34 -11.99
CA GLN A 4 18.90 17.79 -13.33
C GLN A 4 19.87 17.37 -14.44
N ASP A 5 21.14 17.11 -14.11
CA ASP A 5 22.16 16.79 -15.09
C ASP A 5 23.08 15.66 -14.59
N MET A 6 23.38 14.72 -15.47
CA MET A 6 24.29 13.60 -15.21
C MET A 6 25.33 13.52 -16.32
N ARG A 7 26.57 13.84 -15.97
CA ARG A 7 27.74 13.85 -16.86
C ARG A 7 27.97 12.54 -17.63
N PHE A 8 27.47 11.41 -17.14
CA PHE A 8 27.73 10.06 -17.67
C PHE A 8 26.47 9.33 -18.14
N TYR A 9 25.41 10.06 -18.52
CA TYR A 9 24.19 9.45 -19.07
C TYR A 9 24.49 8.51 -20.27
N ASN A 10 25.42 8.93 -21.13
CA ASN A 10 25.82 8.21 -22.35
C ASN A 10 26.56 6.87 -22.13
N VAL A 11 27.02 6.55 -20.92
CA VAL A 11 27.68 5.26 -20.60
C VAL A 11 26.82 4.34 -19.74
N SER A 12 25.58 4.74 -19.45
CA SER A 12 24.64 3.97 -18.61
C SER A 12 24.00 2.79 -19.33
N GLY A 13 24.06 2.76 -20.66
CA GLY A 13 23.34 1.77 -21.47
C GLY A 13 21.83 2.04 -21.60
N ILE A 14 21.33 3.14 -21.03
CA ILE A 14 19.93 3.58 -21.18
C ILE A 14 19.77 4.23 -22.56
N THR A 15 18.78 3.77 -23.31
CA THR A 15 18.39 4.36 -24.60
C THR A 15 17.20 5.30 -24.44
N GLU A 16 16.98 6.17 -25.43
CA GLU A 16 15.77 7.02 -25.47
C GLU A 16 14.48 6.18 -25.45
N SER A 17 14.48 5.02 -26.11
CA SER A 17 13.34 4.10 -26.08
C SER A 17 13.06 3.55 -24.69
N ASP A 18 14.10 3.32 -23.87
CA ASP A 18 13.93 2.86 -22.48
C ASP A 18 13.29 3.95 -21.62
N LEU A 19 13.63 5.22 -21.88
CA LEU A 19 13.01 6.36 -21.20
C LEU A 19 11.53 6.50 -21.56
N ASP A 20 11.20 6.43 -22.86
CA ASP A 20 9.83 6.51 -23.34
C ASP A 20 8.96 5.38 -22.75
N GLU A 21 9.49 4.15 -22.72
CA GLU A 21 8.79 3.00 -22.12
C GLU A 21 8.63 3.19 -20.61
N ALA A 22 9.69 3.60 -19.90
CA ALA A 22 9.66 3.79 -18.47
C ALA A 22 8.66 4.88 -18.06
N GLU A 23 8.64 6.01 -18.78
CA GLU A 23 7.68 7.09 -18.55
C GLU A 23 6.25 6.59 -18.68
N LEU A 24 5.93 5.88 -19.77
CA LEU A 24 4.60 5.34 -20.01
C LEU A 24 4.19 4.36 -18.89
N ARG A 25 5.10 3.45 -18.52
CA ARG A 25 4.83 2.46 -17.47
C ARG A 25 4.59 3.10 -16.11
N ILE A 26 5.36 4.13 -15.76
CA ILE A 26 5.19 4.84 -14.50
C ILE A 26 3.85 5.59 -14.47
N LYS A 27 3.49 6.29 -15.56
CA LYS A 27 2.20 7.01 -15.64
C LYS A 27 0.99 6.07 -15.47
N ILE A 28 1.04 4.90 -16.12
CA ILE A 28 0.01 3.87 -15.99
C ILE A 28 -0.04 3.31 -14.56
N ALA A 29 1.13 3.00 -13.98
CA ALA A 29 1.21 2.48 -12.62
C ALA A 29 0.72 3.51 -11.59
N GLU A 30 1.06 4.79 -11.75
CA GLU A 30 0.62 5.85 -10.84
C GLU A 30 -0.90 5.99 -10.85
N ASN A 31 -1.52 6.04 -12.03
CA ASN A 31 -2.99 6.11 -12.14
C ASN A 31 -3.72 4.91 -11.50
N ARG A 32 -3.09 3.73 -11.46
CA ARG A 32 -3.70 2.49 -10.95
C ARG A 32 -3.40 2.24 -9.48
N ASP A 33 -2.15 2.44 -9.08
CA ASP A 33 -1.59 1.89 -7.85
C ASP A 33 -1.27 2.99 -6.81
N PHE A 34 -1.17 4.26 -7.22
CA PHE A 34 -0.78 5.36 -6.31
C PHE A 34 -1.70 5.48 -5.10
N HIS A 35 -3.01 5.33 -5.29
CA HIS A 35 -3.98 5.40 -4.20
C HIS A 35 -3.68 4.38 -3.09
N LYS A 36 -3.42 3.12 -3.48
CA LYS A 36 -3.09 2.05 -2.54
C LYS A 36 -1.70 2.25 -1.94
N TRP A 37 -0.75 2.66 -2.76
CA TRP A 37 0.62 2.92 -2.34
C TRP A 37 0.70 4.05 -1.29
N PHE A 38 -0.02 5.14 -1.50
CA PHE A 38 -0.03 6.29 -0.59
C PHE A 38 -0.65 5.93 0.77
N ALA A 39 -1.70 5.10 0.77
CA ALA A 39 -2.29 4.60 2.01
C ALA A 39 -1.28 3.85 2.89
N LEU A 40 -0.34 3.11 2.30
CA LEU A 40 0.71 2.37 3.01
C LEU A 40 1.98 3.20 3.29
N TRP A 41 2.05 4.45 2.84
CA TRP A 41 3.27 5.24 2.90
C TRP A 41 3.57 5.71 4.33
N GLY A 42 4.69 5.25 4.91
CA GLY A 42 5.04 5.53 6.30
C GLY A 42 5.05 7.01 6.72
N PRO A 43 5.58 7.95 5.90
CA PRO A 43 5.48 9.38 6.19
C PRO A 43 4.03 9.88 6.31
N TRP A 44 3.11 9.34 5.52
CA TRP A 44 1.69 9.69 5.63
C TRP A 44 1.08 9.22 6.95
N HIS A 45 1.46 8.02 7.44
CA HIS A 45 1.04 7.56 8.77
C HIS A 45 1.50 8.50 9.88
N LYS A 46 2.73 9.05 9.78
CA LYS A 46 3.22 10.06 10.74
C LYS A 46 2.47 11.38 10.67
N VAL A 47 1.90 11.72 9.53
CA VAL A 47 1.00 12.87 9.41
C VAL A 47 -0.35 12.54 10.09
N LEU A 48 -0.92 11.35 9.83
CA LEU A 48 -2.18 10.90 10.44
C LEU A 48 -2.11 10.91 11.97
N GLU A 49 -1.02 10.40 12.55
CA GLU A 49 -0.75 10.44 14.00
C GLU A 49 -0.82 11.85 14.60
N ARG A 50 -0.57 12.90 13.79
CA ARG A 50 -0.53 14.30 14.24
C ARG A 50 -1.82 15.06 13.94
N ILE A 51 -2.44 14.81 12.78
CA ILE A 51 -3.61 15.57 12.31
C ILE A 51 -4.95 14.95 12.70
N ALA A 52 -4.95 13.64 12.98
CA ALA A 52 -6.12 12.85 13.34
C ALA A 52 -5.74 11.75 14.36
N PRO A 53 -5.21 12.13 15.54
CA PRO A 53 -4.66 11.18 16.52
C PRO A 53 -5.71 10.21 17.07
N GLU A 54 -6.95 10.67 17.21
CA GLU A 54 -8.06 9.86 17.72
C GLU A 54 -8.48 8.79 16.71
N GLU A 55 -8.75 9.19 15.46
CA GLU A 55 -9.10 8.25 14.40
C GLU A 55 -7.96 7.25 14.12
N TRP A 56 -6.71 7.71 14.19
CA TRP A 56 -5.55 6.83 14.06
C TRP A 56 -5.51 5.78 15.18
N ARG A 57 -5.69 6.21 16.43
CA ARG A 57 -5.70 5.31 17.59
C ARG A 57 -6.84 4.30 17.53
N GLU A 58 -8.04 4.74 17.17
CA GLU A 58 -9.19 3.84 17.00
C GLU A 58 -8.97 2.82 15.89
N MET A 59 -8.43 3.23 14.75
CA MET A 59 -8.12 2.32 13.64
C MET A 59 -7.05 1.30 14.04
N MET A 60 -5.98 1.74 14.71
CA MET A 60 -4.92 0.84 15.19
C MET A 60 -5.43 -0.14 16.24
N ALA A 61 -6.36 0.28 17.11
CA ALA A 61 -7.00 -0.61 18.08
C ALA A 61 -7.87 -1.67 17.38
N LYS A 62 -8.71 -1.29 16.41
CA LYS A 62 -9.50 -2.24 15.61
C LYS A 62 -8.62 -3.24 14.86
N ARG A 63 -7.51 -2.76 14.31
CA ARG A 63 -6.51 -3.62 13.65
C ARG A 63 -5.91 -4.61 14.63
N ALA A 64 -5.53 -4.17 15.83
CA ALA A 64 -4.98 -5.06 16.86
C ALA A 64 -6.01 -6.11 17.30
N GLU A 65 -7.26 -5.70 17.54
CA GLU A 65 -8.36 -6.61 17.87
C GLU A 65 -8.56 -7.69 16.80
N TYR A 66 -8.54 -7.32 15.52
CA TYR A 66 -8.65 -8.29 14.43
C TYR A 66 -7.49 -9.31 14.39
N ILE A 67 -6.27 -8.87 14.73
CA ILE A 67 -5.08 -9.72 14.72
C ILE A 67 -5.04 -10.63 15.96
N GLU A 68 -5.48 -10.12 17.11
CA GLU A 68 -5.47 -10.84 18.39
C GLU A 68 -6.64 -11.83 18.52
N THR A 69 -7.72 -11.63 17.77
CA THR A 69 -8.85 -12.55 17.72
C THR A 69 -8.62 -13.73 16.79
N ASP A 70 -9.40 -14.79 16.98
CA ASP A 70 -9.38 -15.99 16.12
C ASP A 70 -9.77 -15.69 14.67
N GLU A 71 -10.27 -14.48 14.34
CA GLU A 71 -10.67 -14.09 12.99
C GLU A 71 -9.50 -14.12 12.00
N TYR A 72 -8.34 -13.58 12.39
CA TYR A 72 -7.13 -13.62 11.56
C TYR A 72 -6.67 -15.05 11.31
N GLN A 73 -6.53 -15.85 12.39
CA GLN A 73 -6.06 -17.23 12.25
C GLN A 73 -7.07 -18.12 11.51
N SER A 74 -8.36 -17.90 11.71
CA SER A 74 -9.43 -18.60 10.99
C SER A 74 -9.36 -18.33 9.48
N ARG A 75 -9.12 -17.07 9.09
CA ARG A 75 -8.94 -16.70 7.68
C ARG A 75 -7.68 -17.33 7.06
N VAL A 76 -6.57 -17.37 7.81
CA VAL A 76 -5.34 -18.05 7.38
C VAL A 76 -5.60 -19.54 7.17
N ASN A 77 -6.24 -20.20 8.14
CA ASN A 77 -6.54 -21.63 8.05
C ASN A 77 -7.47 -21.94 6.87
N ALA A 78 -8.53 -21.14 6.66
CA ALA A 78 -9.46 -21.33 5.56
C ALA A 78 -8.80 -21.21 4.18
N GLU A 79 -7.83 -20.30 4.01
CA GLU A 79 -7.07 -20.17 2.77
C GLU A 79 -6.16 -21.38 2.52
N LEU A 80 -5.43 -21.82 3.55
CA LEU A 80 -4.54 -22.98 3.46
C LEU A 80 -5.31 -24.26 3.17
N GLU A 81 -6.49 -24.44 3.78
CA GLU A 81 -7.40 -25.53 3.48
C GLU A 81 -7.90 -25.48 2.04
N ALA A 82 -8.31 -24.31 1.55
CA ALA A 82 -8.80 -24.13 0.17
C ALA A 82 -7.71 -24.43 -0.88
N LEU A 83 -6.44 -24.18 -0.55
CA LEU A 83 -5.30 -24.47 -1.41
C LEU A 83 -4.75 -25.90 -1.22
N GLY A 84 -5.20 -26.63 -0.19
CA GLY A 84 -4.74 -27.99 0.09
C GLY A 84 -3.29 -28.06 0.60
N ILE A 85 -2.79 -26.98 1.22
CA ILE A 85 -1.39 -26.82 1.67
C ILE A 85 -1.28 -26.63 3.19
N ALA A 86 -2.32 -26.99 3.94
CA ALA A 86 -2.32 -26.93 5.39
C ALA A 86 -1.23 -27.84 6.00
N GLY A 87 -0.53 -27.35 7.02
CA GLY A 87 0.57 -28.05 7.69
C GLY A 87 1.96 -27.83 7.09
N ASP A 88 2.08 -27.04 6.01
CA ASP A 88 3.36 -26.50 5.54
C ASP A 88 3.69 -25.19 6.29
N PRO A 89 4.74 -25.15 7.14
CA PRO A 89 5.10 -23.96 7.91
C PRO A 89 5.46 -22.73 7.07
N ASP A 90 6.00 -22.93 5.86
CA ASP A 90 6.34 -21.83 4.97
C ASP A 90 5.08 -21.29 4.27
N ALA A 91 4.16 -22.17 3.88
CA ALA A 91 2.86 -21.77 3.34
C ALA A 91 2.02 -21.01 4.38
N GLU A 92 2.01 -21.49 5.62
CA GLU A 92 1.36 -20.81 6.76
C GLU A 92 1.90 -19.40 6.95
N ARG A 93 3.23 -19.24 6.93
CA ARG A 93 3.88 -17.93 7.08
C ARG A 93 3.53 -16.99 5.93
N MET A 94 3.55 -17.48 4.70
CA MET A 94 3.21 -16.70 3.51
C MET A 94 1.74 -16.26 3.51
N ALA A 95 0.81 -17.18 3.80
CA ALA A 95 -0.62 -16.88 3.88
C ALA A 95 -0.89 -15.84 4.99
N GLY A 96 -0.27 -16.00 6.16
CA GLY A 96 -0.34 -15.03 7.25
C GLY A 96 0.12 -13.62 6.83
N MET A 97 1.32 -13.51 6.24
CA MET A 97 1.82 -12.20 5.77
C MET A 97 0.89 -11.57 4.74
N ARG A 98 0.41 -12.36 3.77
CA ARG A 98 -0.48 -11.88 2.71
C ARG A 98 -1.81 -11.35 3.28
N ILE A 99 -2.43 -12.10 4.19
CA ILE A 99 -3.67 -11.69 4.86
C ILE A 99 -3.43 -10.44 5.71
N MET A 100 -2.31 -10.36 6.43
CA MET A 100 -1.92 -9.18 7.21
C MET A 100 -1.77 -7.94 6.32
N GLU A 101 -1.15 -8.07 5.15
CA GLU A 101 -1.03 -7.00 4.17
C GLU A 101 -2.40 -6.54 3.63
N GLU A 102 -3.32 -7.47 3.36
CA GLU A 102 -4.69 -7.13 2.93
C GLU A 102 -5.47 -6.36 3.99
N ILE A 103 -5.36 -6.77 5.25
CA ILE A 103 -5.99 -6.12 6.41
C ILE A 103 -5.43 -4.71 6.56
N ASN A 104 -4.09 -4.58 6.55
CA ASN A 104 -3.40 -3.30 6.60
C ASN A 104 -3.88 -2.39 5.47
N GLN A 105 -3.87 -2.88 4.24
CA GLN A 105 -4.31 -2.12 3.07
C GLN A 105 -5.73 -1.60 3.27
N THR A 106 -6.65 -2.45 3.73
CA THR A 106 -8.06 -2.09 3.93
C THR A 106 -8.20 -0.98 4.98
N HIS A 107 -7.59 -1.15 6.16
CA HIS A 107 -7.69 -0.17 7.24
C HIS A 107 -7.00 1.16 6.90
N PHE A 108 -5.80 1.11 6.33
CA PHE A 108 -5.06 2.32 5.98
C PHE A 108 -5.70 3.08 4.82
N THR A 109 -6.29 2.39 3.85
CA THR A 109 -7.05 3.03 2.78
C THR A 109 -8.28 3.73 3.34
N GLY A 110 -9.04 3.05 4.21
CA GLY A 110 -10.25 3.63 4.79
C GLY A 110 -9.98 4.88 5.64
N ILE A 111 -8.96 4.87 6.50
CA ILE A 111 -8.62 6.07 7.28
C ILE A 111 -8.09 7.20 6.38
N MET A 112 -7.28 6.88 5.38
CA MET A 112 -6.79 7.87 4.42
C MET A 112 -7.96 8.56 3.71
N GLU A 113 -8.87 7.80 3.10
CA GLU A 113 -10.04 8.34 2.40
C GLU A 113 -10.89 9.22 3.31
N ASN A 114 -11.18 8.75 4.53
CA ASN A 114 -11.94 9.53 5.51
C ASN A 114 -11.28 10.87 5.83
N ILE A 115 -9.97 10.90 6.04
CA ILE A 115 -9.25 12.14 6.35
C ILE A 115 -9.15 13.06 5.14
N LEU A 116 -8.91 12.51 3.93
CA LEU A 116 -8.86 13.30 2.70
C LEU A 116 -10.22 13.94 2.38
N LEU A 117 -11.32 13.21 2.62
CA LEU A 117 -12.68 13.73 2.48
C LEU A 117 -12.95 14.86 3.49
N LYS A 118 -12.65 14.64 4.78
CA LYS A 118 -12.81 15.68 5.84
C LYS A 118 -12.00 16.95 5.56
N LYS A 119 -10.90 16.84 4.83
CA LYS A 119 -10.02 17.95 4.45
C LYS A 119 -10.30 18.53 3.06
N GLU A 120 -11.32 18.02 2.36
CA GLU A 120 -11.72 18.45 1.02
C GLU A 120 -10.61 18.32 -0.06
N VAL A 121 -9.69 17.36 0.12
CA VAL A 121 -8.55 17.13 -0.78
C VAL A 121 -8.58 15.76 -1.47
N SER A 122 -9.70 15.04 -1.36
CA SER A 122 -9.87 13.71 -1.98
C SER A 122 -9.69 13.73 -3.51
N SER A 123 -10.02 14.84 -4.17
CA SER A 123 -9.84 15.00 -5.63
C SER A 123 -8.38 14.88 -6.08
N LEU A 124 -7.41 15.15 -5.20
CA LEU A 124 -5.97 15.01 -5.49
C LEU A 124 -5.53 13.56 -5.71
N MET A 125 -6.35 12.58 -5.32
CA MET A 125 -6.06 11.15 -5.50
C MET A 125 -6.70 10.56 -6.77
N SER A 126 -7.33 11.40 -7.61
CA SER A 126 -7.86 10.95 -8.90
C SER A 126 -6.74 10.67 -9.91
N ALA A 127 -7.05 9.91 -10.95
CA ALA A 127 -6.09 9.63 -12.03
C ALA A 127 -5.55 10.94 -12.62
N TYR A 128 -4.25 11.15 -12.45
CA TYR A 128 -3.58 12.40 -12.79
C TYR A 128 -3.10 12.41 -14.24
N TRP A 129 -2.56 11.29 -14.70
CA TRP A 129 -2.04 11.15 -16.06
C TRP A 129 -3.18 10.83 -17.04
N ARG A 130 -3.08 11.38 -18.26
CA ARG A 130 -4.02 11.13 -19.36
C ARG A 130 -3.28 10.60 -20.58
#